data_AF-A0AAV4IZH8-F1
#
_entry.id   AF-A0AAV4IZH8-F1
#
_cell.length_a   1.000
_cell.length_b   1.000
_cell.length_c   1.000
_cell.angle_alpha   90.00
_cell.angle_beta   90.00
_cell.angle_gamma   90.00
#
_symmetry.space_group_name_H-M   'P 1'
#
loop_
_entity.id
_entity.type
_entity.pdbx_description
1 polymer ?
#
loop_
_entity_poly.entity_id
_entity_poly.type
_entity_poly.pdbx_seq_one_letter_code
_entity_poly.pdbx_strand_id
1 'polypeptide(L)'
;MNYRSQLDLFLLLSCFVFLVFGGPNFYIKFTTKKGQRVSSGGTVIKNVMEAVIVVVVAVLVVVVVVVIVVAVVVVEVVVLVVVVVVVVVVLVVVVVVVVVVVVVVVVVGGGGGGGATAAAILAATTKERKCPLSLKCYLFNISRYDTVKDVDWVLAFRGQKEINASAYDVWDNPTLRHDNPVPPGFSRACLRFVDFESCDQHFRSSILNNWGNIKEVRFSLFKSNSEMAYAVFDGTNSGRDSWFVAAKITSSTWLPGVRTDSFRYQRLSGICSGSMCRRLPLYGPFDKCNTEYFYTFTIDGPREHCVENGVWSYVGKMTGFPLFFYSPTSSRASLASDQGRGEDGRSADIGRSSSSSSSRSSSSSSSIVVVVVVVVVVVVVVVVVVVVVVVGAARQSDLCLVVVEVALVLVVVVVVVVVVVVVVVVVVEVVLVLLVVVVVWIVVAAVIFVIIVVIVLIAIVLVVVVGFFLL
;
A
#
# COMPACT_ATOMS: atom_id res chain seq x y z
N MET A 1 -21.56 9.72 -8.09
CA MET A 1 -21.28 11.18 -8.10
C MET A 1 -20.50 11.50 -9.35
N ASN A 2 -20.86 12.59 -10.04
CA ASN A 2 -20.47 12.86 -11.41
C ASN A 2 -19.17 13.67 -11.43
N TYR A 3 -18.05 13.11 -11.92
CA TYR A 3 -16.72 13.75 -11.99
C TYR A 3 -16.73 15.11 -12.73
N ARG A 4 -17.81 15.42 -13.46
CA ARG A 4 -18.00 16.68 -14.19
C ARG A 4 -18.02 17.92 -13.28
N SER A 5 -18.53 17.83 -12.05
CA SER A 5 -18.62 19.00 -11.14
C SER A 5 -17.27 19.39 -10.52
N GLN A 6 -16.33 18.46 -10.40
CA GLN A 6 -14.98 18.71 -9.88
C GLN A 6 -14.14 19.48 -10.91
N LEU A 7 -14.31 19.17 -12.20
CA LEU A 7 -13.60 19.86 -13.30
C LEU A 7 -14.06 21.32 -13.45
N ASP A 8 -15.36 21.58 -13.28
CA ASP A 8 -15.93 22.94 -13.39
C ASP A 8 -15.45 23.85 -12.25
N LEU A 9 -15.28 23.32 -11.03
CA LEU A 9 -14.74 24.08 -9.91
C LEU A 9 -13.25 24.41 -10.10
N PHE A 10 -12.47 23.47 -10.65
CA PHE A 10 -11.05 23.69 -11.00
C PHE A 10 -10.89 24.71 -12.14
N LEU A 11 -11.77 24.69 -13.13
CA LEU A 11 -11.81 25.66 -14.24
C LEU A 11 -12.23 27.06 -13.77
N LEU A 12 -13.16 27.17 -12.83
CA LEU A 12 -13.54 28.45 -12.22
C LEU A 12 -12.44 29.05 -11.34
N LEU A 13 -11.75 28.22 -10.53
CA LEU A 13 -10.63 28.66 -9.70
C LEU A 13 -9.42 29.10 -10.53
N SER A 14 -9.09 28.35 -11.59
CA SER A 14 -8.03 28.74 -12.52
C SER A 14 -8.38 30.00 -13.31
N CYS A 15 -9.64 30.19 -13.73
CA CYS A 15 -10.10 31.44 -14.34
C CYS A 15 -10.04 32.63 -13.38
N PHE A 16 -10.34 32.42 -12.09
CA PHE A 16 -10.26 33.49 -11.09
C PHE A 16 -8.80 33.92 -10.85
N VAL A 17 -7.87 32.97 -10.78
CA VAL A 17 -6.43 33.25 -10.71
C VAL A 17 -5.95 33.96 -11.98
N PHE A 18 -6.43 33.55 -13.16
CA PHE A 18 -6.10 34.22 -14.42
C PHE A 18 -6.70 35.63 -14.54
N LEU A 19 -7.88 35.88 -13.98
CA LEU A 19 -8.52 37.20 -13.97
C LEU A 19 -7.85 38.17 -12.99
N VAL A 20 -7.32 37.67 -11.87
CA VAL A 20 -6.63 38.48 -10.86
C VAL A 20 -5.18 38.78 -11.27
N PHE A 21 -4.50 37.88 -11.99
CA PHE A 21 -3.06 38.03 -12.30
C PHE A 21 -2.71 38.14 -13.78
N GLY A 22 -3.63 37.84 -14.71
CA GLY A 22 -3.35 37.68 -16.14
C GLY A 22 -3.92 38.76 -17.07
N GLY A 23 -4.53 39.82 -16.54
CA GLY A 23 -5.04 40.93 -17.35
C GLY A 23 -3.95 41.96 -17.67
N PRO A 24 -3.63 42.26 -18.95
CA PRO A 24 -2.52 43.15 -19.32
C PRO A 24 -2.70 44.65 -19.00
N ASN A 25 -3.67 45.08 -18.18
CA ASN A 25 -3.91 46.51 -17.91
C ASN A 25 -4.52 46.81 -16.52
N PHE A 26 -3.84 46.44 -15.43
CA PHE A 26 -4.19 46.96 -14.09
C PHE A 26 -3.16 48.01 -13.66
N TYR A 27 -3.37 49.27 -14.06
CA TYR A 27 -2.57 50.41 -13.61
C TYR A 27 -3.33 51.21 -12.55
N ILE A 28 -2.94 51.10 -11.28
CA ILE A 28 -3.46 51.95 -10.20
C ILE A 28 -2.79 53.33 -10.32
N LYS A 29 -3.50 54.31 -10.90
CA LYS A 29 -2.98 55.67 -11.12
C LYS A 29 -3.15 56.54 -9.87
N PHE A 30 -2.13 56.58 -9.02
CA PHE A 30 -2.07 57.56 -7.92
C PHE A 30 -1.75 58.96 -8.45
N THR A 31 -2.73 59.87 -8.47
CA THR A 31 -2.52 61.29 -8.79
C THR A 31 -2.10 62.06 -7.54
N THR A 32 -0.84 62.50 -7.48
CA THR A 32 -0.36 63.45 -6.45
C THR A 32 -0.56 64.89 -6.92
N LYS A 33 -1.03 65.76 -6.02
CA LYS A 33 -1.27 67.20 -6.27
C LYS A 33 0.04 67.88 -6.69
N LYS A 34 0.01 68.58 -7.83
CA LYS A 34 1.13 69.38 -8.38
C LYS A 34 1.55 70.47 -7.39
N GLY A 35 2.83 70.53 -7.05
CA GLY A 35 3.39 71.73 -6.40
C GLY A 35 4.74 71.58 -5.70
N GLN A 36 5.29 70.38 -5.51
CA GLN A 36 6.54 70.21 -4.74
C GLN A 36 7.59 69.48 -5.57
N ARG A 37 8.76 70.12 -5.78
CA ARG A 37 9.94 69.49 -6.39
C ARG A 37 10.45 68.42 -5.42
N VAL A 38 10.06 67.17 -5.62
CA VAL A 38 10.58 66.03 -4.86
C VAL A 38 11.88 65.57 -5.51
N SER A 39 12.94 65.54 -4.70
CA SER A 39 14.25 64.97 -4.99
C SER A 39 14.13 63.52 -5.49
N SER A 40 15.03 63.13 -6.39
CA SER A 40 15.05 61.88 -7.18
C SER A 40 14.98 60.55 -6.39
N GLY A 41 14.91 60.55 -5.06
CA GLY A 41 14.77 59.36 -4.22
C GLY A 41 13.33 58.86 -4.01
N GLY A 42 12.30 59.66 -4.31
CA GLY A 42 10.90 59.30 -4.02
C GLY A 42 10.29 58.21 -4.91
N THR A 43 10.84 57.97 -6.10
CA THR A 43 10.27 57.02 -7.09
C THR A 43 10.53 55.56 -6.71
N VAL A 44 11.62 55.28 -5.99
CA VAL A 44 12.00 53.91 -5.61
C VAL A 44 11.08 53.38 -4.51
N ILE A 45 10.75 54.21 -3.50
CA ILE A 45 9.89 53.82 -2.38
C ILE A 45 8.48 53.45 -2.85
N LYS A 46 7.93 54.19 -3.82
CA LYS A 46 6.60 53.92 -4.38
C LYS A 46 6.53 52.56 -5.08
N ASN A 47 7.54 52.21 -5.88
CA ASN A 47 7.58 50.94 -6.60
C ASN A 47 7.75 49.75 -5.64
N VAL A 48 8.54 49.92 -4.57
CA VAL A 48 8.70 48.90 -3.53
C VAL A 48 7.39 48.67 -2.78
N MET A 49 6.68 49.73 -2.39
CA MET A 49 5.37 49.61 -1.75
C MET A 49 4.33 48.91 -2.65
N GLU A 50 4.27 49.27 -3.93
CA GLU A 50 3.34 48.60 -4.87
C GLU A 50 3.68 47.11 -5.02
N ALA A 51 4.96 46.75 -5.10
CA ALA A 51 5.39 45.35 -5.15
C ALA A 51 5.03 44.58 -3.86
N VAL A 52 5.23 45.19 -2.68
CA VAL A 52 4.87 44.61 -1.38
C VAL A 52 3.35 44.36 -1.31
N ILE A 53 2.54 45.32 -1.73
CA ILE A 53 1.07 45.18 -1.74
C ILE A 53 0.65 44.03 -2.65
N VAL A 54 1.24 43.90 -3.84
CA VAL A 54 0.94 42.79 -4.77
C VAL A 54 1.29 41.44 -4.15
N VAL A 55 2.45 41.32 -3.51
CA VAL A 55 2.86 40.08 -2.84
C VAL A 55 1.93 39.74 -1.68
N VAL A 56 1.57 40.71 -0.85
CA VAL A 56 0.64 40.50 0.28
C VAL A 56 -0.73 40.04 -0.22
N VAL A 57 -1.27 40.69 -1.25
CA VAL A 57 -2.56 40.30 -1.85
C VAL A 57 -2.47 38.89 -2.44
N ALA A 58 -1.39 38.57 -3.15
CA ALA A 58 -1.20 37.24 -3.73
C ALA A 58 -1.14 36.13 -2.67
N VAL A 59 -0.40 36.35 -1.59
CA VAL A 59 -0.35 35.42 -0.45
C VAL A 59 -1.74 35.26 0.15
N LEU A 60 -2.48 36.35 0.36
CA LEU A 60 -3.81 36.32 0.95
C LEU A 60 -4.81 35.54 0.08
N VAL A 61 -4.73 35.69 -1.25
CA VAL A 61 -5.52 34.89 -2.20
C VAL A 61 -5.18 33.41 -2.11
N VAL A 62 -3.89 33.05 -2.06
CA VAL A 62 -3.46 31.65 -1.93
C VAL A 62 -3.99 31.05 -0.62
N VAL A 63 -3.90 31.78 0.49
CA VAL A 63 -4.43 31.33 1.78
C VAL A 63 -5.94 31.09 1.71
N VAL A 64 -6.70 32.01 1.12
CA VAL A 64 -8.16 31.84 0.95
C VAL A 64 -8.49 30.62 0.09
N VAL A 65 -7.75 30.39 -1.01
CA VAL A 65 -7.95 29.22 -1.87
C VAL A 65 -7.66 27.92 -1.11
N VAL A 66 -6.56 27.85 -0.36
CA VAL A 66 -6.23 26.66 0.45
C VAL A 66 -7.32 26.38 1.48
N VAL A 67 -7.83 27.41 2.18
CA VAL A 67 -8.91 27.26 3.16
C VAL A 67 -10.19 26.72 2.50
N ILE A 68 -10.55 27.22 1.31
CA ILE A 68 -11.72 26.74 0.56
C ILE A 68 -11.53 25.28 0.14
N VAL A 69 -10.36 24.91 -0.40
CA VAL A 69 -10.08 23.52 -0.81
C VAL A 69 -10.18 22.57 0.38
N VAL A 70 -9.59 22.94 1.52
CA VAL A 70 -9.68 22.14 2.75
C VAL A 70 -11.12 21.97 3.20
N ALA A 71 -11.92 23.05 3.20
CA ALA A 71 -13.33 22.98 3.56
C ALA A 71 -14.13 22.05 2.63
N VAL A 72 -13.88 22.09 1.32
CA VAL A 72 -14.53 21.19 0.34
C VAL A 72 -14.17 19.73 0.60
N VAL A 73 -12.89 19.43 0.84
CA VAL A 73 -12.42 18.06 1.14
C VAL A 73 -13.08 17.54 2.42
N VAL A 74 -13.16 18.37 3.47
CA VAL A 74 -13.82 17.98 4.73
C VAL A 74 -15.30 17.65 4.49
N VAL A 75 -16.03 18.48 3.74
CA VAL A 75 -17.44 18.22 3.41
C VAL A 75 -17.59 16.92 2.61
N GLU A 76 -16.71 16.66 1.63
CA GLU A 76 -16.76 15.44 0.83
C GLU A 76 -16.52 14.18 1.66
N VAL A 77 -15.54 14.21 2.58
CA VAL A 77 -15.28 13.12 3.51
C VAL A 77 -16.47 12.86 4.42
N VAL A 78 -17.09 13.90 4.98
CA VAL A 78 -18.29 13.78 5.82
C VAL A 78 -19.45 13.15 5.06
N VAL A 79 -19.69 13.57 3.81
CA VAL A 79 -20.75 12.99 2.98
C VAL A 79 -20.48 11.51 2.71
N LEU A 80 -19.23 11.14 2.40
CA LEU A 80 -18.84 9.75 2.17
C LEU A 80 -19.07 8.89 3.41
N VAL A 81 -18.70 9.39 4.61
CA VAL A 81 -18.96 8.71 5.88
C VAL A 81 -20.46 8.48 6.09
N VAL A 82 -21.30 9.50 5.89
CA VAL A 82 -22.76 9.37 6.03
C VAL A 82 -23.31 8.31 5.07
N VAL A 83 -22.88 8.29 3.82
CA VAL A 83 -23.31 7.29 2.84
C VAL A 83 -22.92 5.88 3.28
N VAL A 84 -21.69 5.67 3.75
CA VAL A 84 -21.22 4.36 4.25
C VAL A 84 -22.08 3.90 5.43
N VAL A 85 -22.35 4.78 6.39
CA VAL A 85 -23.21 4.47 7.55
C VAL A 85 -24.61 4.06 7.09
N VAL A 86 -25.23 4.79 6.16
CA VAL A 86 -26.55 4.46 5.62
C VAL A 86 -26.55 3.08 4.93
N VAL A 87 -25.54 2.77 4.12
CA VAL A 87 -25.43 1.47 3.44
C VAL A 87 -25.30 0.32 4.45
N VAL A 88 -24.49 0.49 5.50
CA VAL A 88 -24.34 -0.51 6.55
C VAL A 88 -25.66 -0.73 7.30
N VAL A 89 -26.38 0.34 7.65
CA VAL A 89 -27.69 0.23 8.32
C VAL A 89 -28.69 -0.52 7.44
N VAL A 90 -28.77 -0.20 6.13
CA VAL A 90 -29.66 -0.88 5.19
C VAL A 90 -29.32 -2.37 5.09
N LEU A 91 -28.04 -2.72 4.99
CA LEU A 91 -27.60 -4.12 4.96
C LEU A 91 -28.01 -4.88 6.23
N VAL A 92 -27.83 -4.28 7.41
CA VAL A 92 -28.25 -4.87 8.69
C VAL A 92 -29.76 -5.14 8.69
N VAL A 93 -30.58 -4.17 8.26
CA VAL A 93 -32.04 -4.34 8.18
C VAL A 93 -32.42 -5.48 7.24
N VAL A 94 -31.78 -5.57 6.07
CA VAL A 94 -32.05 -6.66 5.11
C VAL A 94 -31.72 -8.03 5.72
N VAL A 95 -30.58 -8.17 6.41
CA VAL A 95 -30.21 -9.44 7.06
C VAL A 95 -31.23 -9.81 8.15
N VAL A 96 -31.66 -8.86 8.98
CA VAL A 96 -32.70 -9.11 10.01
C VAL A 96 -34.00 -9.59 9.37
N VAL A 97 -34.46 -8.93 8.30
CA VAL A 97 -35.69 -9.34 7.60
C VAL A 97 -35.56 -10.76 7.04
N VAL A 98 -34.44 -11.09 6.41
CA VAL A 98 -34.20 -12.45 5.88
C VAL A 98 -34.22 -13.49 7.01
N VAL A 99 -33.55 -13.22 8.13
CA VAL A 99 -33.55 -14.13 9.29
C VAL A 99 -34.98 -14.32 9.82
N VAL A 100 -35.75 -13.25 9.98
CA VAL A 100 -37.15 -13.33 10.44
C VAL A 100 -37.99 -14.16 9.47
N VAL A 101 -37.87 -13.95 8.15
CA VAL A 101 -38.61 -14.73 7.15
C VAL A 101 -38.24 -16.21 7.23
N VAL A 102 -36.95 -16.55 7.35
CA VAL A 102 -36.49 -17.94 7.49
C VAL A 102 -37.08 -18.58 8.75
N VAL A 103 -37.06 -17.87 9.87
CA VAL A 103 -37.64 -18.36 11.13
C VAL A 103 -39.14 -18.59 11.00
N VAL A 104 -39.88 -17.65 10.41
CA VAL A 104 -41.33 -17.79 10.20
C VAL A 104 -41.64 -18.98 9.29
N VAL A 105 -40.91 -19.18 8.19
CA VAL A 105 -41.11 -20.32 7.29
C VAL A 105 -40.85 -21.65 8.01
N VAL A 106 -39.80 -21.74 8.82
CA VAL A 106 -39.47 -22.95 9.58
C VAL A 106 -40.51 -23.24 10.67
N VAL A 107 -40.95 -22.23 11.41
CA VAL A 107 -41.90 -22.39 12.52
C VAL A 107 -43.33 -22.66 12.00
N VAL A 108 -43.78 -21.93 10.97
CA VAL A 108 -45.14 -22.06 10.44
C VAL A 108 -45.26 -23.26 9.47
N GLY A 109 -44.18 -23.63 8.77
CA GLY A 109 -44.17 -24.76 7.85
C GLY A 109 -44.07 -26.14 8.52
N GLY A 110 -43.70 -26.22 9.80
CA GLY A 110 -43.52 -27.49 10.53
C GLY A 110 -44.79 -28.04 11.20
N GLY A 111 -45.88 -27.26 11.25
CA GLY A 111 -47.13 -27.63 11.91
C GLY A 111 -48.15 -28.26 10.95
N GLY A 112 -47.86 -29.45 10.43
CA GLY A 112 -48.72 -30.09 9.43
C GLY A 112 -48.50 -31.60 9.30
N GLY A 113 -48.79 -32.33 10.38
CA GLY A 113 -49.46 -33.64 10.41
C GLY A 113 -49.05 -34.75 9.43
N GLY A 114 -48.75 -35.91 10.01
CA GLY A 114 -49.27 -37.18 9.51
C GLY A 114 -48.24 -38.07 8.83
N GLY A 115 -47.82 -39.12 9.55
CA GLY A 115 -46.90 -40.12 9.05
C GLY A 115 -47.41 -40.87 7.83
N ALA A 116 -46.48 -41.17 6.93
CA ALA A 116 -46.33 -42.45 6.25
C ALA A 116 -45.10 -42.37 5.33
N THR A 117 -44.34 -43.47 5.33
CA THR A 117 -43.42 -43.91 4.25
C THR A 117 -42.20 -43.06 3.91
N ALA A 118 -41.17 -43.24 4.74
CA ALA A 118 -39.78 -42.83 4.53
C ALA A 118 -39.02 -43.62 3.41
N ALA A 119 -39.63 -43.91 2.24
CA ALA A 119 -38.96 -44.71 1.21
C ALA A 119 -39.18 -44.29 -0.27
N ALA A 120 -39.95 -43.24 -0.58
CA ALA A 120 -40.32 -42.98 -1.99
C ALA A 120 -40.09 -41.55 -2.54
N ILE A 121 -39.50 -40.63 -1.79
CA ILE A 121 -39.23 -39.26 -2.29
C ILE A 121 -37.74 -39.09 -2.60
N LEU A 122 -37.22 -39.93 -3.49
CA LEU A 122 -35.94 -39.72 -4.18
C LEU A 122 -36.09 -39.82 -5.71
N ALA A 123 -37.32 -39.75 -6.24
CA ALA A 123 -37.57 -40.10 -7.65
C ALA A 123 -38.38 -39.08 -8.48
N ALA A 124 -38.77 -37.90 -7.97
CA ALA A 124 -39.62 -37.01 -8.78
C ALA A 124 -39.40 -35.52 -8.50
N THR A 125 -38.30 -34.94 -8.98
CA THR A 125 -38.26 -33.54 -9.47
C THR A 125 -37.16 -33.34 -10.52
N THR A 126 -37.12 -34.20 -11.54
CA THR A 126 -36.60 -33.83 -12.86
C THR A 126 -37.67 -33.02 -13.59
N LYS A 127 -37.88 -31.77 -13.14
CA LYS A 127 -38.61 -30.77 -13.92
C LYS A 127 -37.61 -29.69 -14.29
N GLU A 128 -37.27 -29.65 -15.59
CA GLU A 128 -36.41 -28.68 -16.24
C GLU A 128 -36.65 -27.27 -15.70
N ARG A 129 -35.80 -26.84 -14.77
CA ARG A 129 -35.56 -25.42 -14.59
C ARG A 129 -34.43 -25.07 -15.53
N LYS A 130 -34.78 -24.38 -16.62
CA LYS A 130 -33.89 -23.44 -17.30
C LYS A 130 -33.11 -22.70 -16.22
N CYS A 131 -31.80 -22.91 -16.17
CA CYS A 131 -30.91 -22.09 -15.37
C CYS A 131 -31.09 -20.64 -15.85
N PRO A 132 -31.48 -19.70 -14.97
CA PRO A 132 -31.33 -18.30 -15.29
C PRO A 132 -29.84 -18.02 -15.49
N LEU A 133 -29.54 -17.35 -16.58
CA LEU A 133 -28.21 -16.97 -17.02
C LEU A 133 -27.34 -16.41 -15.88
N SER A 134 -26.05 -16.69 -15.99
CA SER A 134 -24.94 -16.00 -15.32
C SER A 134 -24.55 -16.45 -13.91
N LEU A 135 -24.31 -17.75 -13.74
CA LEU A 135 -23.14 -18.18 -12.99
C LEU A 135 -22.68 -19.52 -13.57
N LYS A 136 -21.81 -19.47 -14.57
CA LYS A 136 -21.09 -20.65 -15.05
C LYS A 136 -20.40 -21.26 -13.84
N CYS A 137 -20.81 -22.48 -13.50
CA CYS A 137 -20.03 -23.42 -12.72
C CYS A 137 -18.59 -23.42 -13.25
N TYR A 138 -17.69 -22.72 -12.55
CA TYR A 138 -16.25 -22.96 -12.54
C TYR A 138 -15.94 -24.26 -11.79
N LEU A 139 -16.76 -25.29 -11.99
CA LEU A 139 -16.35 -26.64 -11.70
C LEU A 139 -15.38 -27.02 -12.81
N PHE A 140 -14.12 -26.67 -12.55
CA PHE A 140 -12.92 -27.14 -13.21
C PHE A 140 -13.00 -28.68 -13.21
N ASN A 141 -13.63 -29.22 -14.24
CA ASN A 141 -13.44 -30.59 -14.65
C ASN A 141 -12.00 -30.61 -15.17
N ILE A 142 -11.04 -30.78 -14.27
CA ILE A 142 -9.63 -31.04 -14.59
C ILE A 142 -9.65 -32.38 -15.33
N SER A 143 -9.92 -32.29 -16.63
CA SER A 143 -9.55 -33.30 -17.61
C SER A 143 -8.10 -33.64 -17.31
N ARG A 144 -7.80 -34.93 -17.21
CA ARG A 144 -6.55 -35.53 -16.68
C ARG A 144 -5.25 -35.12 -17.41
N TYR A 145 -5.25 -34.12 -18.29
CA TYR A 145 -4.14 -33.87 -19.21
C TYR A 145 -3.80 -32.40 -19.46
N ASP A 146 -4.53 -31.45 -18.89
CA ASP A 146 -4.29 -30.04 -19.25
C ASP A 146 -3.22 -29.41 -18.36
N THR A 147 -2.22 -28.81 -19.01
CA THR A 147 -1.25 -27.88 -18.41
C THR A 147 -1.97 -26.91 -17.48
N VAL A 148 -1.35 -26.56 -16.36
CA VAL A 148 -1.94 -25.61 -15.40
C VAL A 148 -1.98 -24.22 -16.05
N LYS A 149 -3.18 -23.78 -16.48
CA LYS A 149 -3.40 -22.50 -17.16
C LYS A 149 -4.22 -21.54 -16.30
N ASP A 150 -3.88 -20.26 -16.38
CA ASP A 150 -4.67 -19.14 -15.88
C ASP A 150 -4.89 -18.13 -17.01
N VAL A 151 -6.07 -18.19 -17.62
CA VAL A 151 -6.54 -17.40 -18.77
C VAL A 151 -5.52 -17.38 -19.94
N ASP A 152 -4.48 -16.54 -19.82
CA ASP A 152 -3.45 -16.29 -20.83
C ASP A 152 -2.07 -16.85 -20.46
N TRP A 153 -1.87 -17.31 -19.21
CA TRP A 153 -0.60 -17.80 -18.70
C TRP A 153 -0.61 -19.31 -18.46
N VAL A 154 0.53 -19.95 -18.69
CA VAL A 154 0.77 -21.36 -18.36
C VAL A 154 1.81 -21.41 -17.24
N LEU A 155 1.51 -22.14 -16.15
CA LEU A 155 2.46 -22.33 -15.07
C LEU A 155 3.63 -23.20 -15.57
N ALA A 156 4.80 -22.59 -15.76
CA ALA A 156 6.01 -23.31 -16.15
C ALA A 156 6.74 -23.91 -14.93
N PHE A 157 6.76 -23.18 -13.82
CA PHE A 157 7.49 -23.55 -12.61
C PHE A 157 6.87 -22.88 -11.38
N ARG A 158 7.01 -23.53 -10.22
CA ARG A 158 6.73 -22.95 -8.90
C ARG A 158 7.84 -23.34 -7.93
N GLY A 159 8.43 -22.34 -7.29
CA GLY A 159 9.28 -22.52 -6.13
C GLY A 159 8.51 -22.36 -4.82
N GLN A 160 8.69 -23.26 -3.87
CA GLN A 160 8.10 -23.20 -2.53
C GLN A 160 9.18 -22.90 -1.48
N LYS A 161 8.90 -21.98 -0.55
CA LYS A 161 9.88 -21.59 0.48
C LYS A 161 10.02 -22.66 1.57
N GLU A 162 11.20 -22.74 2.18
CA GLU A 162 11.46 -23.50 3.42
C GLU A 162 11.13 -25.01 3.37
N ILE A 163 11.12 -25.63 2.18
CA ILE A 163 10.88 -27.08 2.03
C ILE A 163 12.17 -27.93 2.03
N ASN A 164 13.32 -27.30 2.25
CA ASN A 164 14.65 -27.93 2.27
C ASN A 164 15.04 -28.64 0.97
N ALA A 165 14.59 -28.11 -0.17
CA ALA A 165 14.92 -28.61 -1.50
C ALA A 165 15.28 -27.44 -2.42
N SER A 166 16.36 -27.54 -3.19
CA SER A 166 16.79 -26.48 -4.12
C SER A 166 15.75 -26.27 -5.22
N ALA A 167 15.25 -25.04 -5.37
CA ALA A 167 14.35 -24.66 -6.45
C ALA A 167 15.05 -24.74 -7.80
N TYR A 168 16.32 -24.34 -7.88
CA TYR A 168 17.09 -24.38 -9.11
C TYR A 168 17.41 -25.81 -9.56
N ASP A 169 17.67 -26.73 -8.63
CA ASP A 169 17.97 -28.12 -8.99
C ASP A 169 16.73 -28.78 -9.61
N VAL A 170 15.54 -28.47 -9.07
CA VAL A 170 14.28 -28.87 -9.70
C VAL A 170 14.13 -28.22 -11.07
N TRP A 171 14.29 -26.89 -11.17
CA TRP A 171 14.20 -26.16 -12.44
C TRP A 171 15.08 -26.78 -13.56
N ASP A 172 16.34 -27.01 -13.24
CA ASP A 172 17.37 -27.43 -14.20
C ASP A 172 17.21 -28.90 -14.62
N ASN A 173 16.69 -29.76 -13.73
CA ASN A 173 16.56 -31.20 -13.98
C ASN A 173 15.60 -31.52 -15.16
N PRO A 174 16.12 -31.92 -16.34
CA PRO A 174 15.29 -32.16 -17.51
C PRO A 174 14.45 -33.45 -17.40
N THR A 175 14.86 -34.38 -16.52
CA THR A 175 14.17 -35.67 -16.33
C THR A 175 12.93 -35.53 -15.46
N LEU A 176 12.84 -34.47 -14.65
CA LEU A 176 11.74 -34.25 -13.72
C LEU A 176 10.61 -33.50 -14.42
N ARG A 177 9.39 -34.01 -14.29
CA ARG A 177 8.16 -33.35 -14.77
C ARG A 177 7.02 -33.69 -13.83
N HIS A 178 6.24 -32.68 -13.47
CA HIS A 178 5.11 -32.79 -12.55
C HIS A 178 3.77 -32.64 -13.27
N ASP A 179 3.80 -32.44 -14.58
CA ASP A 179 2.67 -32.41 -15.48
C ASP A 179 2.72 -33.58 -16.49
N ASN A 180 1.53 -33.98 -16.94
CA ASN A 180 1.29 -34.90 -18.06
C ASN A 180 2.20 -36.15 -18.16
N PRO A 181 1.88 -37.25 -17.45
CA PRO A 181 0.87 -37.34 -16.40
C PRO A 181 1.38 -36.73 -15.10
N VAL A 182 0.47 -36.16 -14.32
CA VAL A 182 0.77 -35.75 -12.94
C VAL A 182 1.19 -37.00 -12.14
N PRO A 183 2.36 -37.01 -11.48
CA PRO A 183 2.80 -38.16 -10.69
C PRO A 183 1.77 -38.53 -9.61
N PRO A 184 1.57 -39.84 -9.33
CA PRO A 184 0.70 -40.26 -8.24
C PRO A 184 1.22 -39.68 -6.92
N GLY A 185 0.33 -39.07 -6.14
CA GLY A 185 0.68 -38.42 -4.86
C GLY A 185 1.14 -36.98 -4.97
N PHE A 186 1.26 -36.39 -6.18
CA PHE A 186 1.60 -34.98 -6.31
C PHE A 186 0.49 -34.08 -5.76
N SER A 187 0.83 -33.16 -4.85
CA SER A 187 -0.13 -32.27 -4.19
C SER A 187 -0.90 -31.43 -5.22
N ARG A 188 -2.24 -31.46 -5.14
CA ARG A 188 -3.11 -30.66 -6.02
C ARG A 188 -2.97 -29.15 -5.78
N ALA A 189 -2.57 -28.74 -4.58
CA ALA A 189 -2.32 -27.34 -4.27
C ALA A 189 -1.16 -26.77 -5.11
N CYS A 190 -0.18 -27.60 -5.46
CA CYS A 190 0.93 -27.23 -6.32
C CYS A 190 0.57 -27.06 -7.82
N LEU A 191 -0.64 -27.49 -8.21
CA LEU A 191 -1.14 -27.46 -9.59
C LEU A 191 -2.17 -26.35 -9.84
N ARG A 192 -2.31 -25.39 -8.92
CA ARG A 192 -3.34 -24.35 -8.99
C ARG A 192 -2.78 -23.00 -8.61
N PHE A 193 -3.23 -21.93 -9.26
CA PHE A 193 -2.88 -20.54 -8.91
C PHE A 193 -3.58 -20.02 -7.64
N VAL A 194 -4.07 -20.92 -6.80
CA VAL A 194 -4.71 -20.65 -5.51
C VAL A 194 -4.11 -21.59 -4.46
N ASP A 195 -4.27 -21.25 -3.19
CA ASP A 195 -3.81 -22.05 -2.05
C ASP A 195 -2.28 -22.31 -2.05
N PHE A 196 -1.50 -21.27 -2.35
CA PHE A 196 -0.04 -21.37 -2.44
C PHE A 196 0.61 -21.91 -1.15
N GLU A 197 0.02 -21.62 0.00
CA GLU A 197 0.53 -22.09 1.31
C GLU A 197 0.33 -23.59 1.54
N SER A 198 -0.57 -24.25 0.80
CA SER A 198 -0.82 -25.69 0.91
C SER A 198 0.06 -26.54 -0.02
N CYS A 199 0.94 -25.91 -0.80
CA CYS A 199 1.92 -26.61 -1.63
C CYS A 199 3.19 -26.90 -0.82
N ASP A 200 3.61 -28.16 -0.80
CA ASP A 200 4.70 -28.70 0.02
C ASP A 200 5.94 -29.09 -0.79
N GLN A 201 5.93 -28.83 -2.10
CA GLN A 201 7.00 -29.20 -3.02
C GLN A 201 7.10 -28.22 -4.19
N HIS A 202 8.23 -28.21 -4.89
CA HIS A 202 8.37 -27.43 -6.13
C HIS A 202 7.54 -28.06 -7.26
N PHE A 203 6.98 -27.24 -8.14
CA PHE A 203 6.33 -27.72 -9.37
C PHE A 203 7.19 -27.36 -10.59
N ARG A 204 7.22 -28.27 -11.56
CA ARG A 204 7.98 -28.13 -12.80
C ARG A 204 7.17 -28.71 -13.95
N SER A 205 6.92 -27.89 -14.96
CA SER A 205 6.23 -28.31 -16.17
C SER A 205 7.21 -28.79 -17.25
N SER A 206 6.75 -29.74 -18.04
CA SER A 206 7.35 -30.25 -19.27
C SER A 206 7.59 -29.14 -20.32
N ILE A 207 6.92 -27.99 -20.21
CA ILE A 207 7.20 -26.81 -21.06
C ILE A 207 8.65 -26.34 -20.96
N LEU A 208 9.30 -26.52 -19.80
CA LEU A 208 10.71 -26.16 -19.63
C LEU A 208 11.65 -27.03 -20.49
N ASN A 209 11.25 -28.25 -20.83
CA ASN A 209 12.02 -29.12 -21.72
C ASN A 209 11.81 -28.77 -23.20
N ASN A 210 10.69 -28.16 -23.53
CA ASN A 210 10.29 -27.78 -24.89
C ASN A 210 10.24 -26.25 -25.02
N TRP A 211 11.24 -25.57 -24.46
CA TRP A 211 11.28 -24.11 -24.45
C TRP A 211 11.45 -23.55 -25.87
N GLY A 212 10.36 -23.10 -26.47
CA GLY A 212 10.33 -22.52 -27.81
C GLY A 212 9.06 -21.71 -28.02
N ASN A 213 9.12 -20.71 -28.90
CA ASN A 213 8.00 -19.82 -29.25
C ASN A 213 7.37 -19.10 -28.04
N ILE A 214 8.15 -18.81 -27.00
CA ILE A 214 7.70 -18.07 -25.82
C ILE A 214 7.74 -16.58 -26.13
N LYS A 215 6.58 -15.89 -26.06
CA LYS A 215 6.49 -14.44 -26.29
C LYS A 215 6.86 -13.66 -25.05
N GLU A 216 6.29 -14.05 -23.91
CA GLU A 216 6.48 -13.37 -22.63
C GLU A 216 6.66 -14.40 -21.52
N VAL A 217 7.45 -14.04 -20.51
CA VAL A 217 7.62 -14.83 -19.30
C VAL A 217 7.27 -13.96 -18.11
N ARG A 218 6.35 -14.41 -17.26
CA ARG A 218 5.99 -13.73 -16.03
C ARG A 218 6.64 -14.41 -14.83
N PHE A 219 7.39 -13.63 -14.06
CA PHE A 219 7.91 -14.00 -12.75
C PHE A 219 7.09 -13.27 -11.69
N SER A 220 6.44 -14.03 -10.80
CA SER A 220 5.57 -13.49 -9.74
C SER A 220 5.96 -14.07 -8.39
N LEU A 221 5.94 -13.23 -7.37
CA LEU A 221 6.18 -13.61 -5.97
C LEU A 221 4.89 -13.45 -5.18
N PHE A 222 4.50 -14.50 -4.46
CA PHE A 222 3.27 -14.54 -3.69
C PHE A 222 3.55 -14.66 -2.19
N LYS A 223 2.71 -14.02 -1.37
CA LYS A 223 2.67 -14.19 0.08
C LYS A 223 1.21 -14.21 0.52
N SER A 224 0.81 -15.25 1.25
CA SER A 224 -0.56 -15.43 1.75
C SER A 224 -1.62 -15.24 0.67
N ASN A 225 -1.43 -15.94 -0.45
CA ASN A 225 -2.28 -15.90 -1.64
C ASN A 225 -2.42 -14.53 -2.33
N SER A 226 -1.61 -13.54 -1.97
CA SER A 226 -1.53 -12.24 -2.65
C SER A 226 -0.24 -12.14 -3.46
N GLU A 227 -0.31 -11.62 -4.69
CA GLU A 227 0.88 -11.26 -5.46
C GLU A 227 1.53 -10.03 -4.81
N MET A 228 2.81 -10.14 -4.43
CA MET A 228 3.56 -9.10 -3.75
C MET A 228 4.44 -8.30 -4.71
N ALA A 229 4.98 -8.96 -5.72
CA ALA A 229 5.82 -8.36 -6.74
C ALA A 229 5.80 -9.20 -8.02
N TYR A 230 6.05 -8.56 -9.16
CA TYR A 230 6.17 -9.25 -10.43
C TYR A 230 7.13 -8.56 -11.39
N ALA A 231 7.61 -9.33 -12.36
CA ALA A 231 8.27 -8.85 -13.56
C ALA A 231 7.83 -9.69 -14.78
N VAL A 232 7.47 -9.01 -15.86
CA VAL A 232 7.20 -9.59 -17.17
C VAL A 232 8.41 -9.35 -18.06
N PHE A 233 8.91 -10.40 -18.68
CA PHE A 233 10.08 -10.41 -19.53
C PHE A 233 9.68 -10.71 -20.97
N ASP A 234 10.35 -10.08 -21.93
CA ASP A 234 10.32 -10.46 -23.34
C ASP A 234 11.00 -11.83 -23.53
N GLY A 235 10.16 -12.84 -23.74
CA GLY A 235 10.57 -14.23 -23.95
C GLY A 235 11.11 -14.50 -25.36
N THR A 236 10.94 -13.58 -26.31
CA THR A 236 11.34 -13.82 -27.70
C THR A 236 12.85 -14.05 -27.80
N ASN A 237 13.26 -14.99 -28.66
CA ASN A 237 14.67 -15.37 -28.86
C ASN A 237 15.42 -15.69 -27.55
N SER A 238 14.73 -16.22 -26.54
CA SER A 238 15.33 -16.68 -25.28
C SER A 238 15.29 -18.20 -25.19
N GLY A 239 16.28 -18.76 -24.48
CA GLY A 239 16.22 -20.12 -23.97
C GLY A 239 15.71 -20.12 -22.54
N ARG A 240 15.46 -21.32 -22.02
CA ARG A 240 15.01 -21.57 -20.64
C ARG A 240 15.80 -20.78 -19.59
N ASP A 241 17.10 -20.61 -19.78
CA ASP A 241 17.99 -20.00 -18.76
C ASP A 241 18.46 -18.57 -19.11
N SER A 242 17.99 -17.98 -20.22
CA SER A 242 18.48 -16.69 -20.72
C SER A 242 17.44 -15.56 -20.79
N TRP A 243 16.18 -15.81 -20.45
CA TRP A 243 15.13 -14.78 -20.43
C TRP A 243 15.21 -13.84 -19.21
N PHE A 244 15.78 -14.31 -18.10
CA PHE A 244 15.84 -13.59 -16.82
C PHE A 244 16.97 -12.54 -16.80
N VAL A 245 16.84 -11.50 -17.61
CA VAL A 245 17.76 -10.35 -17.68
C VAL A 245 16.99 -9.05 -17.58
N ALA A 246 17.52 -8.08 -16.85
CA ALA A 246 16.86 -6.80 -16.59
C ALA A 246 16.51 -6.04 -17.89
N ALA A 247 17.36 -6.17 -18.91
CA ALA A 247 17.14 -5.56 -20.22
C ALA A 247 15.88 -6.09 -20.94
N LYS A 248 15.42 -7.30 -20.62
CA LYS A 248 14.21 -7.91 -21.19
C LYS A 248 12.94 -7.59 -20.41
N ILE A 249 13.01 -6.87 -19.28
CA ILE A 249 11.82 -6.51 -18.51
C ILE A 249 10.97 -5.51 -19.30
N THR A 250 9.74 -5.91 -19.64
CA THR A 250 8.74 -5.08 -20.32
C THR A 250 7.81 -4.39 -19.33
N SER A 251 7.48 -5.06 -18.22
CA SER A 251 6.64 -4.53 -17.13
C SER A 251 7.10 -5.09 -15.78
N SER A 252 7.06 -4.32 -14.70
CA SER A 252 7.38 -4.78 -13.35
C SER A 252 6.93 -3.78 -12.28
N THR A 253 6.69 -4.27 -11.06
CA THR A 253 6.53 -3.43 -9.86
C THR A 253 7.78 -2.62 -9.52
N TRP A 254 8.94 -3.00 -10.06
CA TRP A 254 10.24 -2.37 -9.80
C TRP A 254 10.68 -1.36 -10.88
N LEU A 255 9.80 -1.02 -11.82
CA LEU A 255 10.09 0.03 -12.80
C LEU A 255 10.00 1.43 -12.17
N PRO A 256 10.82 2.40 -12.65
CA PRO A 256 11.83 2.25 -13.71
C PRO A 256 13.18 1.70 -13.21
N GLY A 257 13.39 1.65 -11.88
CA GLY A 257 14.71 1.42 -11.27
C GLY A 257 15.39 0.12 -11.71
N VAL A 258 14.62 -0.97 -11.83
CA VAL A 258 15.16 -2.28 -12.23
C VAL A 258 15.76 -2.29 -13.64
N ARG A 259 15.46 -1.32 -14.51
CA ARG A 259 16.08 -1.23 -15.84
C ARG A 259 17.29 -0.30 -15.89
N THR A 260 17.37 0.66 -14.98
CA THR A 260 18.45 1.66 -14.95
C THR A 260 19.66 1.19 -14.17
N ASP A 261 19.47 0.21 -13.30
CA ASP A 261 20.52 -0.26 -12.39
C ASP A 261 21.42 -1.31 -13.04
N SER A 262 22.65 -1.41 -12.51
CA SER A 262 23.64 -2.39 -12.96
C SER A 262 23.58 -3.63 -12.08
N PHE A 263 23.26 -4.79 -12.66
CA PHE A 263 23.26 -6.07 -11.95
C PHE A 263 24.41 -6.97 -12.39
N ARG A 264 24.88 -7.82 -11.49
CA ARG A 264 25.76 -8.94 -11.81
C ARG A 264 24.97 -10.25 -11.88
N TYR A 265 25.46 -11.19 -12.68
CA TYR A 265 24.94 -12.55 -12.75
C TYR A 265 23.46 -12.67 -13.12
N GLN A 266 22.94 -11.81 -14.01
CA GLN A 266 21.55 -11.82 -14.49
C GLN A 266 21.19 -13.10 -15.27
N ARG A 267 21.07 -14.22 -14.57
CA ARG A 267 20.71 -15.55 -15.09
C ARG A 267 20.01 -16.29 -13.97
N LEU A 268 19.09 -17.20 -14.30
CA LEU A 268 18.35 -17.96 -13.29
C LEU A 268 19.29 -18.71 -12.32
N SER A 269 20.40 -19.22 -12.85
CA SER A 269 21.44 -19.92 -12.08
C SER A 269 22.17 -19.03 -11.08
N GLY A 270 22.16 -17.70 -11.22
CA GLY A 270 22.86 -16.79 -10.34
C GLY A 270 24.30 -17.23 -10.01
N ILE A 271 24.61 -17.35 -8.72
CA ILE A 271 25.94 -17.75 -8.23
C ILE A 271 25.85 -18.82 -7.14
N CYS A 272 26.73 -19.81 -7.22
CA CYS A 272 26.86 -20.86 -6.22
C CYS A 272 28.32 -21.07 -5.85
N SER A 273 28.61 -21.16 -4.56
CA SER A 273 29.92 -21.52 -4.03
C SER A 273 29.73 -22.51 -2.87
N GLY A 274 29.95 -23.80 -3.15
CA GLY A 274 29.68 -24.87 -2.19
C GLY A 274 28.20 -24.97 -1.84
N SER A 275 27.86 -24.79 -0.57
CA SER A 275 26.48 -24.83 -0.04
C SER A 275 25.76 -23.48 -0.07
N MET A 276 26.42 -22.43 -0.56
CA MET A 276 25.86 -21.08 -0.66
C MET A 276 25.41 -20.84 -2.08
N CYS A 277 24.09 -20.79 -2.29
CA CYS A 277 23.48 -20.67 -3.60
C CYS A 277 22.57 -19.44 -3.60
N ARG A 278 22.87 -18.45 -4.45
CA ARG A 278 21.98 -17.32 -4.73
C ARG A 278 21.47 -17.41 -6.16
N ARG A 279 20.17 -17.58 -6.32
CA ARG A 279 19.50 -17.79 -7.61
C ARG A 279 18.55 -16.64 -7.92
N LEU A 280 18.06 -16.59 -9.16
CA LEU A 280 17.10 -15.58 -9.65
C LEU A 280 17.50 -14.12 -9.31
N PRO A 281 18.77 -13.71 -9.56
CA PRO A 281 19.26 -12.44 -9.04
C PRO A 281 18.90 -11.25 -9.93
N LEU A 282 18.17 -10.30 -9.35
CA LEU A 282 18.13 -8.90 -9.78
C LEU A 282 18.70 -8.06 -8.62
N TYR A 283 19.99 -8.24 -8.33
CA TYR A 283 20.68 -7.61 -7.21
C TYR A 283 22.08 -7.11 -7.62
N GLY A 284 22.65 -6.19 -6.83
CA GLY A 284 24.02 -5.67 -7.01
C GLY A 284 24.42 -4.68 -5.90
N PRO A 285 25.66 -4.16 -5.90
CA PRO A 285 26.85 -4.87 -6.36
C PRO A 285 27.11 -6.13 -5.50
N PHE A 286 27.57 -7.22 -6.12
CA PHE A 286 27.99 -8.46 -5.43
C PHE A 286 29.44 -8.34 -4.95
N ASP A 287 29.70 -7.45 -4.00
CA ASP A 287 31.05 -7.24 -3.47
C ASP A 287 31.11 -7.56 -1.97
N LYS A 288 30.20 -6.97 -1.19
CA LYS A 288 30.11 -7.16 0.26
C LYS A 288 28.66 -7.19 0.71
N CYS A 289 28.37 -8.04 1.70
CA CYS A 289 27.04 -8.19 2.30
C CYS A 289 26.37 -6.88 2.70
N ASN A 290 27.15 -5.88 3.13
CA ASN A 290 26.65 -4.59 3.61
C ASN A 290 26.39 -3.56 2.50
N THR A 291 26.93 -3.77 1.31
CA THR A 291 26.73 -2.88 0.15
C THR A 291 25.71 -3.44 -0.84
N GLU A 292 25.31 -4.69 -0.66
CA GLU A 292 24.36 -5.37 -1.53
C GLU A 292 22.96 -4.78 -1.41
N TYR A 293 22.38 -4.52 -2.57
CA TYR A 293 20.99 -4.17 -2.77
C TYR A 293 20.32 -5.16 -3.72
N PHE A 294 19.00 -5.30 -3.63
CA PHE A 294 18.24 -6.22 -4.46
C PHE A 294 16.85 -5.67 -4.83
N TYR A 295 16.36 -6.11 -5.98
CA TYR A 295 14.93 -6.13 -6.30
C TYR A 295 14.33 -7.48 -6.01
N THR A 296 15.05 -8.55 -6.36
CA THR A 296 14.70 -9.93 -5.99
C THR A 296 15.94 -10.81 -6.04
N PHE A 297 15.97 -11.83 -5.19
CA PHE A 297 16.88 -12.97 -5.29
C PHE A 297 16.37 -14.11 -4.40
N THR A 298 16.93 -15.29 -4.58
CA THR A 298 16.60 -16.48 -3.78
C THR A 298 17.86 -17.01 -3.12
N ILE A 299 17.81 -17.23 -1.79
CA ILE A 299 18.79 -18.08 -1.11
C ILE A 299 18.32 -19.52 -1.30
N ASP A 300 19.03 -20.30 -2.10
CA ASP A 300 18.63 -21.63 -2.57
C ASP A 300 19.56 -22.74 -2.05
N GLY A 301 20.10 -22.54 -0.85
CA GLY A 301 20.97 -23.48 -0.18
C GLY A 301 20.81 -23.40 1.34
N PRO A 302 21.34 -24.40 2.07
CA PRO A 302 21.19 -24.46 3.53
C PRO A 302 22.03 -23.42 4.27
N ARG A 303 22.92 -22.70 3.58
CA ARG A 303 23.88 -21.76 4.16
C ARG A 303 23.93 -20.47 3.35
N GLU A 304 24.11 -19.35 4.04
CA GLU A 304 24.33 -18.03 3.43
C GLU A 304 25.34 -17.25 4.26
N HIS A 305 26.49 -16.92 3.65
CA HIS A 305 27.61 -16.25 4.32
C HIS A 305 27.19 -14.96 5.02
N CYS A 306 26.34 -14.15 4.38
CA CYS A 306 25.92 -12.87 4.94
C CYS A 306 24.99 -13.01 6.15
N VAL A 307 24.25 -14.12 6.23
CA VAL A 307 23.41 -14.46 7.39
C VAL A 307 24.28 -15.03 8.50
N GLU A 308 25.19 -15.96 8.19
CA GLU A 308 26.08 -16.60 9.17
C GLU A 308 27.02 -15.61 9.85
N ASN A 309 27.51 -14.61 9.12
CA ASN A 309 28.33 -13.54 9.66
C ASN A 309 27.52 -12.45 10.40
N GLY A 310 26.19 -12.58 10.49
CA GLY A 310 25.33 -11.62 11.17
C GLY A 310 25.15 -10.28 10.47
N VAL A 311 25.61 -10.12 9.23
CA VAL A 311 25.45 -8.86 8.47
C VAL A 311 24.00 -8.67 8.05
N TRP A 312 23.32 -9.75 7.65
CA TRP A 312 21.90 -9.78 7.31
C TRP A 312 21.05 -10.22 8.49
N SER A 313 21.13 -9.46 9.59
CA SER A 313 20.43 -9.77 10.84
C SER A 313 18.91 -9.87 10.69
N TYR A 314 18.31 -9.15 9.73
CA TYR A 314 16.87 -9.18 9.45
C TYR A 314 16.36 -10.54 8.96
N VAL A 315 17.20 -11.33 8.29
CA VAL A 315 16.82 -12.66 7.79
C VAL A 315 16.56 -13.63 8.95
N GLY A 316 17.16 -13.36 10.13
CA GLY A 316 17.11 -14.25 11.27
C GLY A 316 17.83 -15.57 11.00
N LYS A 317 17.62 -16.55 11.88
CA LYS A 317 18.15 -17.90 11.68
C LYS A 317 17.35 -18.59 10.57
N MET A 318 18.03 -18.98 9.50
CA MET A 318 17.40 -19.76 8.43
C MET A 318 16.88 -21.09 8.97
N THR A 319 15.56 -21.31 8.87
CA THR A 319 14.87 -22.55 9.26
C THR A 319 14.75 -23.54 8.12
N GLY A 320 14.89 -23.07 6.87
CA GLY A 320 14.91 -23.89 5.68
C GLY A 320 15.25 -23.07 4.42
N PHE A 321 15.26 -23.75 3.28
CA PHE A 321 15.51 -23.16 1.96
C PHE A 321 14.59 -23.78 0.89
N PRO A 322 14.31 -23.09 -0.23
CA PRO A 322 14.74 -21.74 -0.56
C PRO A 322 14.06 -20.65 0.27
N LEU A 323 14.67 -19.47 0.31
CA LEU A 323 14.06 -18.22 0.79
C LEU A 323 14.02 -17.22 -0.36
N PHE A 324 12.83 -16.69 -0.66
CA PHE A 324 12.62 -15.71 -1.74
C PHE A 324 12.54 -14.30 -1.15
N PHE A 325 13.42 -13.42 -1.61
CA PHE A 325 13.48 -12.02 -1.18
C PHE A 325 13.01 -11.11 -2.32
N TYR A 326 12.32 -10.03 -1.96
CA TYR A 326 11.93 -8.99 -2.90
C TYR A 326 11.95 -7.61 -2.27
N SER A 327 12.15 -6.58 -3.10
CA SER A 327 11.94 -5.20 -2.69
C SER A 327 10.43 -4.89 -2.64
N PRO A 328 9.91 -4.39 -1.51
CA PRO A 328 8.49 -4.05 -1.37
C PRO A 328 8.13 -2.73 -2.07
N THR A 329 9.12 -1.95 -2.50
CA THR A 329 8.94 -0.68 -3.20
C THR A 329 9.40 -0.80 -4.66
N SER A 330 9.15 0.24 -5.46
CA SER A 330 9.72 0.33 -6.81
C SER A 330 11.24 0.61 -6.83
N SER A 331 11.86 0.79 -5.65
CA SER A 331 13.29 1.06 -5.48
C SER A 331 14.05 -0.18 -5.00
N ARG A 332 15.38 -0.05 -4.92
CA ARG A 332 16.25 -1.08 -4.36
C ARG A 332 15.96 -1.29 -2.85
N ALA A 333 16.05 -2.52 -2.38
CA ALA A 333 16.07 -2.86 -0.96
C ALA A 333 17.48 -3.32 -0.53
N SER A 334 17.79 -3.28 0.77
CA SER A 334 19.01 -3.88 1.33
C SER A 334 18.66 -4.75 2.54
N LEU A 335 19.42 -5.83 2.73
CA LEU A 335 19.35 -6.68 3.92
C LEU A 335 20.41 -6.31 4.97
N ALA A 336 21.35 -5.45 4.60
CA ALA A 336 22.25 -4.86 5.56
C ALA A 336 21.42 -4.01 6.51
N SER A 337 21.51 -4.31 7.81
CA SER A 337 21.00 -3.40 8.84
C SER A 337 21.52 -1.99 8.56
N ASP A 338 20.65 -0.99 8.63
CA ASP A 338 21.02 0.42 8.89
C ASP A 338 21.73 0.49 10.25
N GLN A 339 22.93 -0.09 10.35
CA GLN A 339 23.67 -0.34 11.59
C GLN A 339 24.37 0.94 12.09
N GLY A 340 23.83 2.11 11.75
CA GLY A 340 24.50 3.40 11.85
C GLY A 340 23.58 4.57 12.21
N ARG A 341 22.62 4.36 13.11
CA ARG A 341 22.14 5.40 14.03
C ARG A 341 21.75 4.77 15.36
N GLY A 342 22.78 4.51 16.17
CA GLY A 342 22.60 4.26 17.59
C GLY A 342 22.22 5.54 18.32
N GLU A 343 21.38 5.41 19.34
CA GLU A 343 21.58 6.12 20.59
C GLU A 343 22.00 5.09 21.64
N ASP A 344 23.24 5.27 22.10
CA ASP A 344 23.89 4.52 23.17
C ASP A 344 23.21 4.76 24.53
N GLY A 345 23.27 3.76 25.41
CA GLY A 345 22.85 3.97 26.80
C GLY A 345 22.90 2.81 27.78
N ARG A 346 24.09 2.23 28.00
CA ARG A 346 24.58 1.49 29.20
C ARG A 346 24.38 -0.03 29.32
N SER A 347 25.50 -0.71 29.04
CA SER A 347 26.40 -1.42 29.97
C SER A 347 25.83 -2.46 30.94
N ALA A 348 26.38 -3.66 30.76
CA ALA A 348 26.15 -4.90 31.46
C ALA A 348 26.34 -4.84 32.98
N ASP A 349 25.50 -5.62 33.68
CA ASP A 349 25.95 -6.35 34.86
C ASP A 349 25.22 -7.71 35.01
N ILE A 350 25.92 -8.62 35.65
CA ILE A 350 25.84 -10.08 35.64
C ILE A 350 24.63 -10.64 36.43
N GLY A 351 23.98 -11.71 35.95
CA GLY A 351 23.28 -12.66 36.84
C GLY A 351 21.97 -13.30 36.38
N ARG A 352 22.05 -14.58 35.98
CA ARG A 352 21.13 -15.71 36.31
C ARG A 352 19.63 -15.46 36.60
N SER A 353 18.82 -16.29 35.92
CA SER A 353 17.54 -16.94 36.33
C SER A 353 16.20 -16.32 35.88
N SER A 354 15.49 -17.11 35.07
CA SER A 354 14.08 -17.50 35.21
C SER A 354 12.94 -16.46 35.22
N SER A 355 11.92 -16.82 34.42
CA SER A 355 10.48 -16.57 34.56
C SER A 355 9.89 -15.20 34.23
N SER A 356 9.07 -15.23 33.17
CA SER A 356 7.77 -14.56 32.98
C SER A 356 7.65 -13.07 33.26
N SER A 357 7.38 -12.28 32.22
CA SER A 357 6.27 -11.32 32.26
C SER A 357 5.95 -10.76 30.87
N SER A 358 4.65 -10.63 30.66
CA SER A 358 3.90 -10.08 29.54
C SER A 358 4.44 -8.79 28.94
N SER A 359 4.47 -8.81 27.61
CA SER A 359 4.52 -7.69 26.68
C SER A 359 3.40 -6.66 26.91
N ARG A 360 3.78 -5.39 27.03
CA ARG A 360 2.97 -4.24 26.61
C ARG A 360 3.89 -3.18 26.02
N SER A 361 4.24 -3.34 24.74
CA SER A 361 4.80 -2.26 23.93
C SER A 361 3.65 -1.43 23.37
N SER A 362 3.36 -0.33 24.04
CA SER A 362 2.55 0.77 23.55
C SER A 362 3.16 1.31 22.26
N SER A 363 2.39 1.21 21.18
CA SER A 363 2.64 1.81 19.87
C SER A 363 2.72 3.33 20.00
N SER A 364 3.94 3.86 19.92
CA SER A 364 4.18 5.30 19.83
C SER A 364 3.74 5.82 18.45
N SER A 365 2.47 6.21 18.35
CA SER A 365 1.91 7.01 17.24
C SER A 365 2.42 8.46 17.21
N SER A 366 3.51 8.77 17.92
CA SER A 366 3.97 10.15 18.18
C SER A 366 4.97 10.71 17.17
N SER A 367 5.37 9.95 16.15
CA SER A 367 6.46 10.36 15.26
C SER A 367 6.11 11.50 14.31
N ILE A 368 4.84 11.68 13.93
CA ILE A 368 4.43 12.78 13.05
C ILE A 368 4.33 14.12 13.80
N VAL A 369 3.71 14.13 14.98
CA VAL A 369 3.56 15.37 15.77
C VAL A 369 4.91 15.93 16.19
N VAL A 370 5.86 15.07 16.57
CA VAL A 370 7.22 15.49 16.94
C VAL A 370 7.96 16.08 15.73
N VAL A 371 7.82 15.49 14.54
CA VAL A 371 8.46 16.01 13.31
C VAL A 371 7.89 17.37 12.93
N VAL A 372 6.57 17.56 13.02
CA VAL A 372 5.92 18.85 12.72
C VAL A 372 6.37 19.93 13.69
N VAL A 373 6.42 19.64 15.00
CA VAL A 373 6.89 20.59 16.02
C VAL A 373 8.35 20.98 15.78
N VAL A 374 9.22 20.02 15.45
CA VAL A 374 10.64 20.29 15.17
C VAL A 374 10.79 21.19 13.94
N VAL A 375 10.04 20.94 12.86
CA VAL A 375 10.09 21.77 11.65
C VAL A 375 9.65 23.21 11.95
N VAL A 376 8.56 23.39 12.72
CA VAL A 376 8.08 24.73 13.10
C VAL A 376 9.13 25.47 13.93
N VAL A 377 9.75 24.81 14.91
CA VAL A 377 10.80 25.41 15.75
C VAL A 377 12.00 25.83 14.90
N VAL A 378 12.45 25.00 13.97
CA VAL A 378 13.58 25.32 13.08
C VAL A 378 13.27 26.54 12.22
N VAL A 379 12.07 26.63 11.63
CA VAL A 379 11.68 27.78 10.81
C VAL A 379 11.63 29.06 11.64
N VAL A 380 11.07 29.02 12.85
CA VAL A 380 11.02 30.17 13.77
C VAL A 380 12.44 30.64 14.11
N VAL A 381 13.36 29.71 14.42
CA VAL A 381 14.76 30.05 14.71
C VAL A 381 15.43 30.72 13.51
N VAL A 382 15.25 30.18 12.29
CA VAL A 382 15.80 30.78 11.07
C VAL A 382 15.28 32.20 10.86
N VAL A 383 13.98 32.41 11.06
CA VAL A 383 13.35 33.74 10.96
C VAL A 383 13.96 34.72 11.97
N VAL A 384 14.12 34.30 13.23
CA VAL A 384 14.73 35.14 14.27
C VAL A 384 16.17 35.50 13.91
N VAL A 385 16.96 34.53 13.43
CA VAL A 385 18.36 34.78 13.01
C VAL A 385 18.41 35.79 11.86
N VAL A 386 17.54 35.66 10.85
CA VAL A 386 17.48 36.61 9.73
C VAL A 386 17.13 38.01 10.23
N VAL A 387 16.16 38.15 11.14
CA VAL A 387 15.81 39.45 11.73
C VAL A 387 16.99 40.06 12.49
N VAL A 388 17.67 39.27 13.34
CA VAL A 388 18.82 39.76 14.12
C VAL A 388 19.97 40.20 13.21
N VAL A 389 20.26 39.44 12.16
CA VAL A 389 21.31 39.79 11.19
C VAL A 389 20.97 41.06 10.42
N VAL A 390 19.73 41.20 9.95
CA VAL A 390 19.28 42.38 9.21
C VAL A 390 19.26 43.64 10.09
N VAL A 391 18.77 43.52 11.33
CA VAL A 391 18.75 44.63 12.31
C VAL A 391 20.17 45.01 12.75
N GLY A 392 21.07 44.02 12.90
CA GLY A 392 22.49 44.26 13.23
C GLY A 392 23.25 44.98 12.12
N ALA A 393 22.94 44.67 10.85
CA ALA A 393 23.53 45.33 9.68
C ALA A 393 22.99 46.75 9.44
N ALA A 394 21.87 47.12 10.06
CA ALA A 394 21.14 48.35 9.76
C ALA A 394 21.79 49.66 10.29
N ARG A 395 22.93 49.62 10.96
CA ARG A 395 23.42 50.75 11.78
C ARG A 395 24.04 51.95 11.04
N GLN A 396 24.11 52.01 9.70
CA GLN A 396 24.91 53.07 9.08
C GLN A 396 24.48 53.68 7.72
N SER A 397 23.27 53.47 7.20
CA SER A 397 22.81 54.22 6.00
C SER A 397 21.28 54.22 5.80
N ASP A 398 20.73 55.27 5.19
CA ASP A 398 19.28 55.41 4.91
C ASP A 398 18.68 54.29 4.02
N LEU A 399 19.53 53.55 3.30
CA LEU A 399 19.13 52.31 2.61
C LEU A 399 18.70 51.19 3.57
N CYS A 400 19.14 51.22 4.82
CA CYS A 400 18.80 50.22 5.83
C CYS A 400 17.31 50.20 6.15
N LEU A 401 16.63 51.36 6.10
CA LEU A 401 15.21 51.42 6.47
C LEU A 401 14.35 50.60 5.51
N VAL A 402 14.59 50.73 4.20
CA VAL A 402 13.86 49.98 3.16
C VAL A 402 14.18 48.49 3.22
N VAL A 403 15.44 48.12 3.49
CA VAL A 403 15.84 46.70 3.65
C VAL A 403 15.20 46.08 4.90
N VAL A 404 15.14 46.82 6.00
CA VAL A 404 14.47 46.38 7.23
C VAL A 404 12.97 46.20 7.01
N GLU A 405 12.33 47.12 6.28
CA GLU A 405 10.89 47.04 5.97
C GLU A 405 10.57 45.84 5.07
N VAL A 406 11.35 45.61 4.01
CA VAL A 406 11.20 44.44 3.13
C VAL A 406 11.48 43.13 3.88
N ALA A 407 12.51 43.09 4.73
CA ALA A 407 12.81 41.92 5.55
C ALA A 407 11.68 41.64 6.54
N LEU A 408 11.09 42.66 7.15
CA LEU A 408 9.96 42.51 8.06
C LEU A 408 8.72 41.99 7.35
N VAL A 409 8.41 42.49 6.14
CA VAL A 409 7.33 41.96 5.30
C VAL A 409 7.58 40.49 4.96
N LEU A 410 8.80 40.13 4.57
CA LEU A 410 9.13 38.75 4.22
C LEU A 410 9.00 37.81 5.43
N VAL A 411 9.43 38.26 6.61
CA VAL A 411 9.25 37.55 7.88
C VAL A 411 7.76 37.34 8.18
N VAL A 412 6.93 38.37 8.03
CA VAL A 412 5.48 38.25 8.21
C VAL A 412 4.88 37.25 7.24
N VAL A 413 5.28 37.28 5.96
CA VAL A 413 4.81 36.31 4.94
C VAL A 413 5.21 34.88 5.32
N VAL A 414 6.45 34.65 5.73
CA VAL A 414 6.91 33.32 6.17
C VAL A 414 6.11 32.84 7.38
N VAL A 415 5.88 33.70 8.37
CA VAL A 415 5.08 33.36 9.56
C VAL A 415 3.65 32.99 9.15
N VAL A 416 3.01 33.76 8.26
CA VAL A 416 1.66 33.44 7.76
C VAL A 416 1.63 32.09 7.05
N VAL A 417 2.61 31.80 6.19
CA VAL A 417 2.70 30.50 5.49
C VAL A 417 2.86 29.35 6.48
N VAL A 418 3.73 29.50 7.49
CA VAL A 418 3.92 28.48 8.54
C VAL A 418 2.63 28.25 9.31
N VAL A 419 1.93 29.31 9.72
CA VAL A 419 0.64 29.20 10.43
C VAL A 419 -0.37 28.45 9.57
N VAL A 420 -0.46 28.74 8.27
CA VAL A 420 -1.38 28.06 7.36
C VAL A 420 -1.03 26.58 7.23
N VAL A 421 0.26 26.22 7.07
CA VAL A 421 0.70 24.83 7.03
C VAL A 421 0.34 24.10 8.33
N VAL A 422 0.57 24.71 9.49
CA VAL A 422 0.21 24.14 10.79
C VAL A 422 -1.29 23.89 10.88
N VAL A 423 -2.12 24.87 10.48
CA VAL A 423 -3.58 24.71 10.46
C VAL A 423 -4.01 23.54 9.55
N VAL A 424 -3.43 23.42 8.36
CA VAL A 424 -3.73 22.32 7.43
C VAL A 424 -3.37 20.97 8.05
N VAL A 425 -2.19 20.85 8.67
CA VAL A 425 -1.77 19.61 9.35
C VAL A 425 -2.74 19.24 10.48
N VAL A 426 -3.10 20.21 11.34
CA VAL A 426 -4.06 19.99 12.43
C VAL A 426 -5.42 19.53 11.90
N VAL A 427 -5.91 20.13 10.82
CA VAL A 427 -7.19 19.71 10.20
C VAL A 427 -7.09 18.28 9.67
N VAL A 428 -6.00 17.92 8.99
CA VAL A 428 -5.78 16.55 8.50
C VAL A 428 -5.74 15.55 9.66
N GLU A 429 -5.06 15.86 10.75
CA GLU A 429 -5.03 15.00 11.94
C GLU A 429 -6.43 14.82 12.57
N VAL A 430 -7.21 15.90 12.70
CA VAL A 430 -8.58 15.83 13.23
C VAL A 430 -9.45 14.95 12.33
N VAL A 431 -9.34 15.08 11.00
CA VAL A 431 -10.08 14.23 10.04
C VAL A 431 -9.68 12.77 10.19
N LEU A 432 -8.38 12.46 10.33
CA LEU A 432 -7.90 11.10 10.55
C LEU A 432 -8.44 10.50 11.85
N VAL A 433 -8.41 11.26 12.95
CA VAL A 433 -8.97 10.81 14.24
C VAL A 433 -10.47 10.54 14.12
N LEU A 434 -11.23 11.41 13.45
CA LEU A 434 -12.66 11.20 13.20
C LEU A 434 -12.93 9.94 12.36
N LEU A 435 -12.13 9.68 11.33
CA LEU A 435 -12.24 8.46 10.52
C LEU A 435 -11.98 7.21 11.37
N VAL A 436 -10.97 7.22 12.23
CA VAL A 436 -10.68 6.10 13.15
C VAL A 436 -11.86 5.88 14.10
N VAL A 437 -12.43 6.94 14.68
CA VAL A 437 -13.60 6.84 15.56
C VAL A 437 -14.79 6.22 14.80
N VAL A 438 -15.07 6.65 13.58
CA VAL A 438 -16.13 6.08 12.74
C VAL A 438 -15.90 4.60 12.47
N VAL A 439 -14.68 4.20 12.12
CA VAL A 439 -14.34 2.77 11.89
C VAL A 439 -14.56 1.96 13.16
N VAL A 440 -14.12 2.46 14.32
CA VAL A 440 -14.35 1.80 15.62
C VAL A 440 -15.84 1.63 15.89
N TRP A 441 -16.66 2.66 15.64
CA TRP A 441 -18.12 2.57 15.79
C TRP A 441 -18.75 1.53 14.88
N ILE A 442 -18.31 1.42 13.62
CA ILE A 442 -18.78 0.40 12.68
C ILE A 442 -18.44 -1.01 13.19
N VAL A 443 -17.21 -1.21 13.69
CA VAL A 443 -16.78 -2.49 14.26
C VAL A 443 -17.60 -2.86 15.50
N VAL A 444 -17.82 -1.91 16.41
CA VAL A 444 -18.65 -2.12 17.61
C VAL A 444 -20.09 -2.49 17.22
N ALA A 445 -20.69 -1.77 16.26
CA ALA A 445 -22.03 -2.07 15.77
C ALA A 445 -22.11 -3.48 15.14
N ALA A 446 -21.10 -3.88 14.36
CA ALA A 446 -21.04 -5.22 13.78
C ALA A 446 -20.92 -6.31 14.86
N VAL A 447 -20.12 -6.09 15.90
CA VAL A 447 -19.99 -7.03 17.03
C VAL A 447 -21.32 -7.17 17.78
N ILE A 448 -21.98 -6.05 18.10
CA ILE A 448 -23.30 -6.06 18.75
C ILE A 448 -24.32 -6.83 17.90
N PHE A 449 -24.30 -6.62 16.58
CA PHE A 449 -25.17 -7.34 15.66
C PHE A 449 -24.96 -8.85 15.70
N VAL A 450 -23.70 -9.31 15.67
CA VAL A 450 -23.36 -10.75 15.79
C VAL A 450 -23.87 -11.32 17.12
N ILE A 451 -23.70 -10.59 18.23
CA ILE A 451 -24.20 -11.01 19.55
C ILE A 451 -25.72 -11.18 19.53
N ILE A 452 -26.46 -10.24 18.94
CA ILE A 452 -27.93 -10.33 18.83
C ILE A 452 -28.34 -11.56 18.01
N VAL A 453 -27.68 -11.81 16.87
CA VAL A 453 -27.97 -13.00 16.03
C VAL A 453 -27.74 -14.29 16.82
N VAL A 454 -26.65 -14.38 17.59
CA VAL A 454 -26.35 -15.54 18.44
C VAL A 454 -27.42 -15.73 19.52
N ILE A 455 -27.85 -14.66 20.19
CA ILE A 455 -28.92 -14.73 21.21
C ILE A 455 -30.24 -15.22 20.60
N VAL A 456 -30.61 -14.72 19.41
CA VAL A 456 -31.82 -15.15 18.70
C VAL A 456 -31.73 -16.62 18.30
N LEU A 457 -30.58 -17.07 17.79
CA LEU A 457 -30.36 -18.48 17.46
C LEU A 457 -30.48 -19.38 18.70
N ILE A 458 -29.89 -18.97 19.83
CA ILE A 458 -30.01 -19.70 21.10
C ILE A 458 -31.48 -19.77 21.54
N ALA A 459 -32.23 -18.67 21.44
CA ALA A 459 -33.65 -18.65 21.78
C ALA A 459 -34.47 -19.60 20.89
N ILE A 460 -34.20 -19.63 19.58
CA ILE A 460 -34.85 -20.56 18.64
C ILE A 460 -34.53 -22.01 19.01
N VAL A 461 -33.26 -22.33 19.28
CA VAL A 461 -32.87 -23.69 19.70
C VAL A 461 -33.58 -24.08 20.99
N LEU A 462 -33.68 -23.19 21.98
CA LEU A 462 -34.40 -23.44 23.22
C LEU A 462 -35.89 -23.73 22.97
N VAL A 463 -36.55 -22.94 22.11
CA VAL A 463 -37.96 -23.17 21.76
C VAL A 463 -38.16 -24.54 21.10
N VAL A 464 -37.27 -24.92 20.17
CA VAL A 464 -37.33 -26.23 19.49
C VAL A 464 -37.12 -27.37 20.48
N VAL A 465 -36.15 -27.24 21.38
CA VAL A 465 -35.86 -28.27 22.40
C VAL A 465 -37.02 -28.42 23.37
N VAL A 466 -37.55 -27.31 23.90
CA VAL A 466 -38.71 -27.36 24.82
C VAL A 466 -39.94 -27.92 24.11
N GLY A 467 -40.20 -27.52 22.87
CA GLY A 467 -41.29 -28.07 22.07
C GLY A 467 -41.16 -29.58 21.84
N PHE A 468 -39.93 -30.06 21.60
CA PHE A 468 -39.65 -31.50 21.48
C PHE A 468 -39.89 -32.27 22.79
N PHE A 469 -39.63 -31.67 23.95
CA PHE A 469 -39.88 -32.32 25.25
C PHE A 469 -41.36 -32.30 25.68
N LEU A 470 -42.17 -31.42 25.11
CA LEU A 470 -43.61 -31.32 25.42
C LEU A 470 -44.49 -32.18 24.50
N LEU A 471 -43.94 -32.65 23.37
CA LEU A 471 -44.54 -33.64 22.48
C LEU A 471 -44.14 -35.05 22.91
#